data_AF-A0A496X051-F1
#
_entry.id   AF-A0A496X051-F1
#
_cell.length_a   1.000
_cell.length_b   1.000
_cell.length_c   1.000
_cell.angle_alpha   90.00
_cell.angle_beta   90.00
_cell.angle_gamma   90.00
#
_symmetry.space_group_name_H-M   'P 1'
#
loop_
_entity.id
_entity.type
_entity.pdbx_description
1 polymer ?
#
loop_
_entity_poly.entity_id
_entity_poly.type
_entity_poly.pdbx_seq_one_letter_code
_entity_poly.pdbx_strand_id
1 'polypeptide(L)'
;MDIYYEREVLGMRPVTWLHISDFHLQDSQAWAQDVVLSAMCKDIERCRRDIGAIDFVLATGDIAFAGKTHEYERAAAFFDEVVRVTGAPRERIFCIPGNHDVDRDRQRMCFTGTRYTLQSQNDTDSFLGSPEELQTLLQRQEAYREFQETYFAGQQRDWTPDGLGYVSLLAVENLTIAIVGINTAWLSEGGASDHGKLLAGERQVINALRVAGESDAHFVIAMGHHPFHLLNDFDRRSVQRRIEEACHFYHCGHLHDPEARNTMHSGAHCLSVAAGAAFESRQSHNAFCLVSLDVMQAQQSIRTFQYKPADGAFSYENNRSLPFTINAVEPYKLAEVGSALVNFNNELSPVAYYLSALLTEAQTEMPIVVGCTHVFGSFDVLRDQPDDELKNASIAFMAVRNPLRLFAGSMPLAEFMMCYGEAVLHYGMILKGLSDAHPELQEKLAEREADARTLSGVEVRQPFSHTLTLLRELATDHDWEVLRVQAERHFDSAEPAVAVEARRMLALSLGQSTVQAEKTRAVEMYNQLVADESANATDFAALVLLLIDKMDHERAKAALLNGIEKFPENASAYLEIGQTIVESTGDRSFRDELISLESGRGTE
;
A
#
# COMPACT_ATOMS: atom_id res chain seq x y z
N MET A 1 -11.92 9.07 37.23
CA MET A 1 -12.21 8.45 35.93
C MET A 1 -11.45 9.20 34.86
N ASP A 2 -10.23 8.87 34.50
CA ASP A 2 -9.08 8.40 35.25
C ASP A 2 -7.87 8.84 34.43
N ILE A 3 -6.97 9.62 35.02
CA ILE A 3 -5.71 10.08 34.40
C ILE A 3 -4.76 8.88 34.16
N TYR A 4 -5.15 7.70 34.62
CA TYR A 4 -4.51 6.41 34.32
C TYR A 4 -4.98 5.79 32.99
N TYR A 5 -6.19 6.10 32.51
CA TYR A 5 -6.70 5.58 31.23
C TYR A 5 -6.08 6.31 30.02
N GLU A 6 -5.76 7.60 30.18
CA GLU A 6 -5.15 8.44 29.12
C GLU A 6 -3.71 8.02 28.77
N ARG A 7 -3.02 7.23 29.60
CA ARG A 7 -1.63 6.81 29.33
C ARG A 7 -1.48 5.42 28.71
N GLU A 8 -2.47 4.54 28.82
CA GLU A 8 -2.38 3.18 28.24
C GLU A 8 -2.59 3.16 26.72
N VAL A 9 -3.37 4.11 26.18
CA VAL A 9 -3.68 4.18 24.75
C VAL A 9 -2.53 4.83 23.95
N LEU A 10 -1.76 5.75 24.53
CA LEU A 10 -0.71 6.50 23.82
C LEU A 10 0.64 5.76 23.67
N GLY A 11 0.80 4.56 24.22
CA GLY A 11 2.12 3.95 24.41
C GLY A 11 2.23 2.47 24.05
N MET A 12 1.63 2.01 22.95
CA MET A 12 1.86 0.64 22.49
C MET A 12 3.33 0.47 22.12
N ARG A 13 4.04 -0.39 22.85
CA ARG A 13 5.44 -0.68 22.58
C ARG A 13 5.61 -1.47 21.28
N PRO A 14 6.80 -1.46 20.67
CA PRO A 14 7.08 -2.34 19.54
C PRO A 14 6.91 -3.83 19.90
N VAL A 15 6.37 -4.59 18.95
CA VAL A 15 6.35 -6.06 18.98
C VAL A 15 7.69 -6.57 18.46
N THR A 16 8.41 -7.36 19.25
CA THR A 16 9.74 -7.85 18.89
C THR A 16 9.80 -9.36 18.91
N TRP A 17 10.41 -9.98 17.91
CA TRP A 17 10.65 -11.41 17.89
C TRP A 17 12.09 -11.76 17.53
N LEU A 18 12.52 -12.91 18.04
CA LEU A 18 13.78 -13.55 17.69
C LEU A 18 13.56 -14.49 16.51
N HIS A 19 14.41 -14.42 15.50
CA HIS A 19 14.46 -15.36 14.38
C HIS A 19 15.80 -16.09 14.37
N ILE A 20 15.74 -17.41 14.54
CA ILE A 20 16.87 -18.33 14.59
C ILE A 20 16.59 -19.54 13.69
N SER A 21 17.64 -20.14 13.13
CA SER A 21 17.52 -21.24 12.16
C SER A 21 18.83 -22.03 12.10
N ASP A 22 18.82 -23.22 11.50
CA ASP A 22 20.02 -23.99 11.11
C ASP A 22 21.01 -24.20 12.28
N PHE A 23 20.57 -25.04 13.22
CA PHE A 23 21.31 -25.39 14.44
C PHE A 23 22.16 -26.64 14.25
N HIS A 24 21.65 -27.59 13.45
CA HIS A 24 22.26 -28.88 13.13
C HIS A 24 22.76 -29.65 14.37
N LEU A 25 21.95 -29.69 15.43
CA LEU A 25 22.36 -30.27 16.72
C LEU A 25 22.73 -31.75 16.58
N GLN A 26 23.89 -32.11 17.11
CA GLN A 26 24.43 -33.48 17.07
C GLN A 26 25.48 -33.71 18.16
N ASP A 27 25.64 -34.95 18.59
CA ASP A 27 26.57 -35.29 19.67
C ASP A 27 28.04 -35.05 19.31
N SER A 28 28.41 -35.30 18.04
CA SER A 28 29.81 -35.23 17.59
C SER A 28 30.42 -33.83 17.66
N GLN A 29 29.58 -32.79 17.60
CA GLN A 29 29.98 -31.38 17.66
C GLN A 29 29.44 -30.67 18.90
N ALA A 30 28.93 -31.42 19.89
CA ALA A 30 28.20 -30.86 21.03
C ALA A 30 28.97 -29.72 21.72
N TRP A 31 30.26 -29.93 22.00
CA TRP A 31 31.07 -28.90 22.64
C TRP A 31 31.21 -27.61 21.82
N ALA A 32 31.41 -27.71 20.50
CA ALA A 32 31.53 -26.54 19.64
C ALA A 32 30.20 -25.79 19.53
N GLN A 33 29.10 -26.55 19.44
CA GLN A 33 27.74 -26.02 19.45
C GLN A 33 27.44 -25.29 20.76
N ASP A 34 27.74 -25.91 21.90
CA ASP A 34 27.50 -25.33 23.21
C ASP A 34 28.24 -24.00 23.39
N VAL A 35 29.48 -23.89 22.89
CA VAL A 35 30.25 -22.63 22.94
C VAL A 35 29.55 -21.51 22.18
N VAL A 36 29.16 -21.75 20.92
CA VAL A 36 28.55 -20.73 20.06
C VAL A 36 27.13 -20.41 20.53
N LEU A 37 26.30 -21.42 20.79
CA LEU A 37 24.91 -21.24 21.21
C LEU A 37 24.79 -20.61 22.60
N SER A 38 25.72 -20.90 23.51
CA SER A 38 25.79 -20.20 24.81
C SER A 38 26.20 -18.74 24.64
N ALA A 39 27.11 -18.42 23.70
CA ALA A 39 27.45 -17.04 23.39
C ALA A 39 26.22 -16.30 22.80
N MET A 40 25.51 -16.94 21.87
CA MET A 40 24.26 -16.43 21.31
C MET A 40 23.24 -16.10 22.41
N CYS A 41 23.01 -17.03 23.34
CA CYS A 41 22.07 -16.82 24.45
C CYS A 41 22.47 -15.63 25.34
N LYS A 42 23.77 -15.46 25.62
CA LYS A 42 24.28 -14.30 26.39
C LYS A 42 24.04 -12.98 25.66
N ASP A 43 24.26 -12.96 24.35
CA ASP A 43 24.05 -11.76 23.54
C ASP A 43 22.57 -11.44 23.36
N ILE A 44 21.69 -12.44 23.22
CA ILE A 44 20.23 -12.25 23.25
C ILE A 44 19.80 -11.64 24.59
N GLU A 45 20.28 -12.18 25.72
CA GLU A 45 19.98 -11.66 27.07
C GLU A 45 20.49 -10.22 27.25
N ARG A 46 21.61 -9.86 26.62
CA ARG A 46 22.10 -8.48 26.58
C ARG A 46 21.19 -7.59 25.74
N CYS A 47 20.86 -8.01 24.52
CA CYS A 47 20.00 -7.23 23.62
C CYS A 47 18.64 -6.95 24.24
N ARG A 48 18.04 -7.94 24.92
CA ARG A 48 16.77 -7.80 25.65
C ARG A 48 16.81 -6.67 26.69
N ARG A 49 17.96 -6.43 27.34
CA ARG A 49 18.10 -5.30 28.28
C ARG A 49 18.03 -3.94 27.59
N ASP A 50 18.45 -3.88 26.33
CA ASP A 50 18.52 -2.64 25.56
C ASP A 50 17.22 -2.37 24.79
N ILE A 51 16.55 -3.41 24.27
CA ILE A 51 15.36 -3.28 23.40
C ILE A 51 14.02 -3.56 24.10
N GLY A 52 14.04 -4.15 25.29
CA GLY A 52 12.83 -4.56 26.00
C GLY A 52 12.46 -6.02 25.74
N ALA A 53 11.16 -6.31 25.74
CA ALA A 53 10.64 -7.68 25.66
C ALA A 53 10.85 -8.30 24.27
N ILE A 54 11.16 -9.59 24.24
CA ILE A 54 11.06 -10.44 23.04
C ILE A 54 9.75 -11.22 23.20
N ASP A 55 8.77 -10.94 22.36
CA ASP A 55 7.39 -11.40 22.48
C ASP A 55 7.21 -12.87 22.09
N PHE A 56 7.97 -13.32 21.09
CA PHE A 56 7.96 -14.67 20.57
C PHE A 56 9.26 -15.01 19.81
N VAL A 57 9.42 -16.28 19.45
CA VAL A 57 10.59 -16.80 18.72
C VAL A 57 10.11 -17.57 17.49
N LEU A 58 10.77 -17.36 16.36
CA LEU A 58 10.63 -18.15 15.14
C LEU A 58 11.87 -19.02 14.96
N ALA A 59 11.68 -20.33 14.91
CA ALA A 59 12.73 -21.33 14.68
C ALA A 59 12.50 -22.02 13.32
N THR A 60 13.22 -21.57 12.29
CA THR A 60 12.88 -21.90 10.89
C THR A 60 13.57 -23.15 10.31
N GLY A 61 13.74 -24.20 11.11
CA GLY A 61 14.20 -25.51 10.65
C GLY A 61 15.70 -25.78 10.79
N ASP A 62 16.08 -26.99 10.39
CA ASP A 62 17.40 -27.60 10.58
C ASP A 62 17.82 -27.59 12.06
N ILE A 63 16.89 -28.06 12.90
CA ILE A 63 17.08 -28.21 14.34
C ILE A 63 18.09 -29.34 14.61
N ALA A 64 17.83 -30.50 14.03
CA ALA A 64 18.67 -31.68 14.12
C ALA A 64 19.63 -31.77 12.92
N PHE A 65 20.70 -32.56 13.05
CA PHE A 65 21.64 -32.79 11.95
C PHE A 65 21.18 -33.90 10.98
N ALA A 66 20.50 -34.93 11.49
CA ALA A 66 20.08 -36.09 10.71
C ALA A 66 18.69 -36.62 11.07
N GLY A 67 17.88 -35.81 11.76
CA GLY A 67 16.51 -36.13 12.14
C GLY A 67 16.40 -37.29 13.14
N LYS A 68 17.41 -37.52 13.98
CA LYS A 68 17.42 -38.62 14.95
C LYS A 68 16.87 -38.16 16.30
N THR A 69 16.14 -39.03 17.01
CA THR A 69 15.48 -38.70 18.29
C THR A 69 16.41 -38.05 19.33
N HIS A 70 17.62 -38.57 19.52
CA HIS A 70 18.59 -38.04 20.50
C HIS A 70 19.06 -36.61 20.18
N GLU A 71 19.04 -36.19 18.91
CA GLU A 71 19.41 -34.82 18.51
C GLU A 71 18.38 -33.81 19.04
N TYR A 72 17.11 -34.21 19.14
CA TYR A 72 16.03 -33.37 19.67
C TYR A 72 16.02 -33.26 21.20
N GLU A 73 16.65 -34.20 21.93
CA GLU A 73 16.87 -34.04 23.37
C GLU A 73 17.81 -32.85 23.65
N ARG A 74 18.85 -32.69 22.82
CA ARG A 74 19.72 -31.51 22.86
C ARG A 74 19.00 -30.25 22.42
N ALA A 75 18.12 -30.36 21.42
CA ALA A 75 17.28 -29.25 20.99
C ALA A 75 16.38 -28.75 22.13
N ALA A 76 15.72 -29.64 22.86
CA ALA A 76 14.89 -29.29 24.02
C ALA A 76 15.69 -28.50 25.08
N ALA A 77 16.90 -28.97 25.42
CA ALA A 77 17.77 -28.28 26.38
C ALA A 77 18.19 -26.88 25.88
N PHE A 78 18.50 -26.76 24.59
CA PHE A 78 18.83 -25.47 23.99
C PHE A 78 17.61 -24.51 23.97
N PHE A 79 16.42 -24.98 23.57
CA PHE A 79 15.22 -24.15 23.59
C PHE A 79 14.82 -23.73 25.02
N ASP A 80 15.14 -24.52 26.05
CA ASP A 80 14.97 -24.11 27.45
C ASP A 80 15.85 -22.91 27.80
N GLU A 81 17.09 -22.87 27.30
CA GLU A 81 17.93 -21.68 27.43
C GLU A 81 17.38 -20.49 26.62
N VAL A 82 16.83 -20.72 25.43
CA VAL A 82 16.15 -19.67 24.63
C VAL A 82 14.97 -19.08 25.41
N VAL A 83 14.11 -19.92 26.00
CA VAL A 83 13.01 -19.48 26.88
C VAL A 83 13.55 -18.62 28.03
N ARG A 84 14.63 -19.07 28.68
CA ARG A 84 15.24 -18.35 29.81
C ARG A 84 15.73 -16.95 29.40
N VAL A 85 16.47 -16.84 28.30
CA VAL A 85 17.09 -15.56 27.90
C VAL A 85 16.11 -14.59 27.25
N THR A 86 15.18 -15.09 26.44
CA THR A 86 14.15 -14.27 25.78
C THR A 86 13.03 -13.87 26.75
N GLY A 87 12.69 -14.75 27.69
CA GLY A 87 11.49 -14.63 28.51
C GLY A 87 10.20 -15.02 27.78
N ALA A 88 10.27 -15.40 26.50
CA ALA A 88 9.14 -15.93 25.77
C ALA A 88 8.87 -17.37 26.25
N PRO A 89 7.63 -17.71 26.64
CA PRO A 89 7.31 -19.06 27.08
C PRO A 89 7.37 -20.03 25.89
N ARG A 90 7.46 -21.34 26.17
CA ARG A 90 7.62 -22.38 25.13
C ARG A 90 6.50 -22.31 24.08
N GLU A 91 5.29 -21.97 24.49
CA GLU A 91 4.11 -21.85 23.61
C GLU A 91 4.26 -20.72 22.58
N ARG A 92 5.18 -19.77 22.78
CA ARG A 92 5.50 -18.68 21.85
C ARG A 92 6.79 -18.92 21.07
N ILE A 93 7.28 -20.15 21.03
CA ILE A 93 8.32 -20.58 20.11
C ILE A 93 7.64 -21.32 18.96
N PHE A 94 7.63 -20.73 17.78
CA PHE A 94 7.03 -21.32 16.59
C PHE A 94 8.10 -21.96 15.74
N CYS A 95 7.98 -23.26 15.53
CA CYS A 95 9.00 -24.07 14.86
C CYS A 95 8.44 -24.78 13.62
N ILE A 96 9.30 -24.95 12.62
CA ILE A 96 9.04 -25.74 11.40
C ILE A 96 10.26 -26.63 11.12
N PRO A 97 10.11 -27.75 10.38
CA PRO A 97 11.25 -28.60 10.04
C PRO A 97 12.03 -28.02 8.86
N GLY A 98 13.33 -28.29 8.86
CA GLY A 98 14.22 -28.14 7.71
C GLY A 98 14.59 -29.48 7.07
N ASN A 99 15.48 -29.45 6.06
CA ASN A 99 15.87 -30.64 5.31
C ASN A 99 16.79 -31.60 6.09
N HIS A 100 17.43 -31.13 7.16
CA HIS A 100 18.17 -31.99 8.10
C HIS A 100 17.30 -32.59 9.21
N ASP A 101 16.08 -32.10 9.42
CA ASP A 101 15.09 -32.67 10.34
C ASP A 101 14.40 -33.93 9.78
N VAL A 102 15.10 -34.65 8.89
CA VAL A 102 14.62 -35.82 8.16
C VAL A 102 15.57 -36.99 8.39
N ASP A 103 15.03 -38.11 8.88
CA ASP A 103 15.73 -39.38 8.94
C ASP A 103 15.87 -40.00 7.55
N ARG A 104 17.05 -39.84 6.97
CA ARG A 104 17.42 -40.30 5.63
C ARG A 104 17.48 -41.83 5.50
N ASP A 105 17.52 -42.57 6.61
CA ASP A 105 17.55 -44.03 6.59
C ASP A 105 16.15 -44.64 6.45
N ARG A 106 15.11 -43.83 6.63
CA ARG A 106 13.71 -44.28 6.61
C ARG A 106 13.07 -44.07 5.25
N GLN A 107 12.17 -44.98 4.90
CA GLN A 107 11.28 -44.88 3.73
C GLN A 107 12.00 -44.50 2.42
N ARG A 108 13.24 -44.97 2.25
CA ARG A 108 14.14 -44.58 1.15
C ARG A 108 13.53 -44.83 -0.22
N MET A 109 12.94 -46.01 -0.43
CA MET A 109 12.32 -46.36 -1.71
C MET A 109 11.09 -45.50 -2.02
N CYS A 110 10.26 -45.22 -1.00
CA CYS A 110 9.13 -44.32 -1.12
C CYS A 110 9.60 -42.91 -1.48
N PHE A 111 10.58 -42.37 -0.74
CA PHE A 111 11.17 -41.06 -1.05
C PHE A 111 11.70 -40.97 -2.49
N THR A 112 12.53 -41.93 -2.92
CA THR A 112 13.08 -41.94 -4.28
C THR A 112 11.98 -42.04 -5.33
N GLY A 113 10.98 -42.91 -5.10
CA GLY A 113 9.82 -43.06 -5.97
C GLY A 113 9.02 -41.76 -6.08
N THR A 114 8.70 -41.12 -4.94
CA THR A 114 7.96 -39.85 -4.91
C THR A 114 8.74 -38.73 -5.60
N ARG A 115 10.04 -38.57 -5.34
CA ARG A 115 10.91 -37.60 -6.04
C ARG A 115 10.94 -37.82 -7.55
N TYR A 116 10.84 -39.06 -8.02
CA TYR A 116 10.80 -39.38 -9.44
C TYR A 116 9.42 -39.12 -10.05
N THR A 117 8.33 -39.43 -9.33
CA THR A 117 6.96 -39.31 -9.84
C THR A 117 6.44 -37.87 -9.84
N LEU A 118 6.76 -37.07 -8.82
CA LEU A 118 6.23 -35.71 -8.70
C LEU A 118 6.99 -34.73 -9.59
N GLN A 119 6.56 -34.61 -10.84
CA GLN A 119 7.19 -33.75 -11.86
C GLN A 119 6.30 -32.58 -12.32
N SER A 120 5.11 -32.43 -11.73
CA SER A 120 4.18 -31.34 -12.02
C SER A 120 3.34 -30.93 -10.81
N GLN A 121 2.67 -29.78 -10.93
CA GLN A 121 1.74 -29.30 -9.91
C GLN A 121 0.59 -30.29 -9.67
N ASN A 122 0.06 -30.89 -10.74
CA ASN A 122 -1.06 -31.85 -10.65
C ASN A 122 -0.65 -33.13 -9.95
N ASP A 123 0.56 -33.64 -10.21
CA ASP A 123 1.07 -34.82 -9.50
C ASP A 123 1.22 -34.52 -8.01
N THR A 124 1.78 -33.34 -7.70
CA THR A 124 1.99 -32.89 -6.32
C THR A 124 0.68 -32.73 -5.57
N ASP A 125 -0.32 -32.04 -6.15
CA ASP A 125 -1.64 -31.87 -5.51
C ASP A 125 -2.36 -33.21 -5.34
N SER A 126 -2.30 -34.09 -6.34
CA SER A 126 -2.91 -35.43 -6.26
C SER A 126 -2.28 -36.24 -5.12
N PHE A 127 -0.95 -36.20 -4.97
CA PHE A 127 -0.23 -36.87 -3.90
C PHE A 127 -0.54 -36.27 -2.52
N LEU A 128 -0.56 -34.95 -2.40
CA LEU A 128 -0.92 -34.28 -1.14
C LEU A 128 -2.41 -34.48 -0.76
N GLY A 129 -3.25 -34.82 -1.74
CA GLY A 129 -4.61 -35.27 -1.53
C GLY A 129 -4.77 -36.73 -1.10
N SER A 130 -3.67 -37.49 -1.01
CA SER A 130 -3.61 -38.91 -0.63
C SER A 130 -2.97 -39.08 0.76
N PRO A 131 -3.78 -39.11 1.86
CA PRO A 131 -3.24 -39.13 3.21
C PRO A 131 -2.35 -40.34 3.50
N GLU A 132 -2.67 -41.51 2.94
CA GLU A 132 -1.93 -42.77 3.20
C GLU A 132 -0.50 -42.71 2.66
N GLU A 133 -0.32 -42.26 1.42
CA GLU A 133 0.99 -42.15 0.79
C GLU A 133 1.83 -41.06 1.45
N LEU A 134 1.21 -39.92 1.75
CA LEU A 134 1.88 -38.82 2.45
C LEU A 134 2.33 -39.24 3.85
N GLN A 135 1.47 -39.89 4.64
CA GLN A 135 1.83 -40.38 5.97
C GLN A 135 3.02 -41.35 5.94
N THR A 136 3.09 -42.21 4.92
CA THR A 136 4.25 -43.10 4.74
C THR A 136 5.53 -42.30 4.58
N LEU A 137 5.54 -41.28 3.72
CA LEU A 137 6.72 -40.43 3.53
C LEU A 137 7.07 -39.63 4.80
N LEU A 138 6.05 -39.14 5.52
CA LEU A 138 6.21 -38.35 6.74
C LEU A 138 6.80 -39.13 7.92
N GLN A 139 6.87 -40.46 7.87
CA GLN A 139 7.64 -41.24 8.84
C GLN A 139 9.13 -40.86 8.87
N ARG A 140 9.66 -40.26 7.79
CA ARG A 140 11.03 -39.72 7.77
C ARG A 140 11.18 -38.51 8.69
N GLN A 141 10.08 -37.82 9.05
CA GLN A 141 10.05 -36.70 9.99
C GLN A 141 9.41 -37.10 11.33
N GLU A 142 9.28 -38.39 11.65
CA GLU A 142 8.60 -38.83 12.88
C GLU A 142 9.26 -38.25 14.14
N ALA A 143 10.59 -38.30 14.24
CA ALA A 143 11.30 -37.76 15.41
C ALA A 143 11.13 -36.24 15.55
N TYR A 144 11.15 -35.48 14.45
CA TYR A 144 10.84 -34.05 14.47
C TYR A 144 9.42 -33.80 14.98
N ARG A 145 8.43 -34.52 14.43
CA ARG A 145 7.01 -34.34 14.77
C ARG A 145 6.74 -34.71 16.22
N GLU A 146 7.33 -35.79 16.71
CA GLU A 146 7.26 -36.17 18.12
C GLU A 146 7.86 -35.10 19.03
N PHE A 147 9.04 -34.56 18.69
CA PHE A 147 9.62 -33.42 19.39
C PHE A 147 8.68 -32.21 19.37
N GLN A 148 8.08 -31.91 18.22
CA GLN A 148 7.19 -30.77 18.05
C GLN A 148 5.90 -30.88 18.87
N GLU A 149 5.33 -32.08 18.97
CA GLU A 149 4.11 -32.35 19.74
C GLU A 149 4.37 -32.45 21.24
N THR A 150 5.56 -32.91 21.65
CA THR A 150 5.90 -33.08 23.06
C THR A 150 6.46 -31.81 23.69
N TYR A 151 7.46 -31.19 23.08
CA TYR A 151 8.13 -30.01 23.65
C TYR A 151 7.25 -28.76 23.59
N PHE A 152 6.43 -28.61 22.54
CA PHE A 152 5.51 -27.49 22.35
C PHE A 152 4.03 -27.86 22.57
N ALA A 153 3.74 -28.87 23.40
CA ALA A 153 2.38 -29.40 23.63
C ALA A 153 1.34 -28.34 24.07
N GLY A 154 1.77 -27.24 24.70
CA GLY A 154 0.90 -26.13 25.13
C GLY A 154 0.56 -25.14 24.02
N GLN A 155 1.20 -25.22 22.85
CA GLN A 155 0.97 -24.32 21.73
C GLN A 155 -0.28 -24.73 20.94
N GLN A 156 -1.22 -23.81 20.77
CA GLN A 156 -2.37 -24.02 19.90
C GLN A 156 -1.94 -23.96 18.44
N ARG A 157 -2.19 -25.04 17.70
CA ARG A 157 -1.84 -25.16 16.27
C ARG A 157 -3.02 -25.75 15.51
N ASP A 158 -3.55 -24.97 14.58
CA ASP A 158 -4.53 -25.42 13.61
C ASP A 158 -3.81 -26.01 12.40
N TRP A 159 -3.73 -27.34 12.37
CA TRP A 159 -3.05 -28.07 11.31
C TRP A 159 -3.82 -28.05 9.99
N THR A 160 -3.10 -27.94 8.88
CA THR A 160 -3.68 -28.16 7.55
C THR A 160 -4.15 -29.63 7.42
N PRO A 161 -5.14 -29.92 6.55
CA PRO A 161 -5.66 -31.28 6.39
C PRO A 161 -4.60 -32.34 6.03
N ASP A 162 -3.54 -31.92 5.32
CA ASP A 162 -2.40 -32.77 4.94
C ASP A 162 -1.35 -32.93 6.08
N GLY A 163 -1.48 -32.19 7.19
CA GLY A 163 -0.56 -32.23 8.33
C GLY A 163 0.85 -31.70 8.02
N LEU A 164 1.03 -30.98 6.91
CA LEU A 164 2.31 -30.38 6.54
C LEU A 164 2.48 -28.97 7.11
N GLY A 165 1.40 -28.19 7.14
CA GLY A 165 1.42 -26.82 7.65
C GLY A 165 0.56 -26.65 8.89
N TYR A 166 0.75 -25.55 9.60
CA TYR A 166 -0.12 -25.14 10.71
C TYR A 166 -0.30 -23.63 10.74
N VAL A 167 -1.37 -23.18 11.38
CA VAL A 167 -1.57 -21.79 11.77
C VAL A 167 -1.67 -21.69 13.29
N SER A 168 -1.03 -20.69 13.87
CA SER A 168 -1.16 -20.37 15.29
C SER A 168 -1.43 -18.89 15.45
N LEU A 169 -2.35 -18.55 16.36
CA LEU A 169 -2.72 -17.16 16.65
C LEU A 169 -2.04 -16.70 17.92
N LEU A 170 -1.46 -15.51 17.86
CA LEU A 170 -0.78 -14.88 18.98
C LEU A 170 -1.35 -13.47 19.20
N ALA A 171 -1.74 -13.17 20.44
CA ALA A 171 -2.04 -11.82 20.86
C ALA A 171 -0.82 -11.18 21.55
N VAL A 172 -0.39 -10.03 21.07
CA VAL A 172 0.64 -9.18 21.69
C VAL A 172 0.10 -7.76 21.78
N GLU A 173 0.01 -7.21 23.00
CA GLU A 173 -0.71 -5.95 23.23
C GLU A 173 -2.13 -6.03 22.63
N ASN A 174 -2.52 -5.11 21.74
CA ASN A 174 -3.80 -5.11 21.04
C ASN A 174 -3.73 -5.77 19.64
N LEU A 175 -2.61 -6.43 19.31
CA LEU A 175 -2.39 -7.03 18.00
C LEU A 175 -2.63 -8.53 18.02
N THR A 176 -3.57 -8.98 17.20
CA THR A 176 -3.67 -10.37 16.73
C THR A 176 -2.70 -10.64 15.58
N ILE A 177 -1.86 -11.65 15.72
CA ILE A 177 -0.84 -12.08 14.75
C ILE A 177 -1.13 -13.52 14.34
N ALA A 178 -1.16 -13.80 13.04
CA ALA A 178 -1.23 -15.17 12.53
C ALA A 178 0.16 -15.65 12.13
N ILE A 179 0.61 -16.76 12.74
CA ILE A 179 1.86 -17.44 12.41
C ILE A 179 1.53 -18.66 11.57
N VAL A 180 2.03 -18.69 10.34
CA VAL A 180 1.80 -19.76 9.36
C VAL A 180 3.09 -20.57 9.19
N GLY A 181 3.12 -21.80 9.69
CA GLY A 181 4.22 -22.73 9.47
C GLY A 181 3.99 -23.57 8.22
N ILE A 182 4.91 -23.54 7.26
CA ILE A 182 4.90 -24.36 6.05
C ILE A 182 6.08 -25.34 6.09
N ASN A 183 5.81 -26.63 5.99
CA ASN A 183 6.84 -27.64 5.83
C ASN A 183 7.27 -27.66 4.36
N THR A 184 8.44 -27.09 4.07
CA THR A 184 9.09 -27.13 2.75
C THR A 184 10.10 -28.29 2.63
N ALA A 185 10.23 -29.11 3.67
CA ALA A 185 11.23 -30.16 3.80
C ALA A 185 10.66 -31.59 3.70
N TRP A 186 9.34 -31.77 3.60
CA TRP A 186 8.67 -33.07 3.58
C TRP A 186 9.17 -34.01 2.48
N LEU A 187 9.61 -33.44 1.34
CA LEU A 187 10.23 -34.17 0.24
C LEU A 187 11.71 -33.81 0.09
N SER A 188 12.46 -33.65 1.18
CA SER A 188 13.91 -33.35 1.13
C SER A 188 14.79 -34.59 1.33
N GLU A 189 16.03 -34.52 0.83
CA GLU A 189 17.09 -35.49 1.08
C GLU A 189 18.07 -35.02 2.16
N GLY A 190 18.12 -33.71 2.43
CA GLY A 190 19.01 -33.12 3.42
C GLY A 190 20.41 -32.86 2.89
N GLY A 191 20.54 -32.40 1.65
CA GLY A 191 21.85 -32.10 1.05
C GLY A 191 21.77 -31.42 -0.30
N ALA A 192 22.92 -31.24 -0.96
CA ALA A 192 23.02 -30.48 -2.22
C ALA A 192 22.14 -31.03 -3.38
N SER A 193 21.68 -32.29 -3.30
CA SER A 193 20.76 -32.88 -4.26
C SER A 193 19.36 -32.26 -4.24
N ASP A 194 19.03 -31.48 -3.20
CA ASP A 194 17.74 -30.83 -3.00
C ASP A 194 17.54 -29.55 -3.84
N HIS A 195 18.62 -28.89 -4.25
CA HIS A 195 18.55 -27.62 -4.97
C HIS A 195 17.69 -27.74 -6.24
N GLY A 196 16.59 -26.97 -6.31
CA GLY A 196 15.65 -26.97 -7.44
C GLY A 196 14.75 -28.21 -7.52
N LYS A 197 14.73 -29.07 -6.50
CA LYS A 197 13.91 -30.30 -6.45
C LYS A 197 12.98 -30.36 -5.24
N LEU A 198 13.04 -29.36 -4.38
CA LEU A 198 12.15 -29.26 -3.23
C LEU A 198 10.76 -28.84 -3.67
N LEU A 199 9.74 -29.35 -2.98
CA LEU A 199 8.35 -29.02 -3.19
C LEU A 199 7.78 -28.54 -1.85
N ALA A 200 7.12 -27.39 -1.86
CA ALA A 200 6.28 -26.98 -0.74
C ALA A 200 4.85 -27.52 -0.94
N GLY A 201 4.37 -27.54 -2.19
CA GLY A 201 3.03 -27.95 -2.54
C GLY A 201 2.03 -26.83 -2.31
N GLU A 202 1.57 -26.20 -3.39
CA GLU A 202 0.59 -25.11 -3.37
C GLU A 202 -0.66 -25.41 -2.51
N ARG A 203 -1.14 -26.66 -2.50
CA ARG A 203 -2.29 -27.11 -1.70
C ARG A 203 -2.12 -26.82 -0.21
N GLN A 204 -0.94 -27.11 0.35
CA GLN A 204 -0.59 -26.84 1.74
C GLN A 204 -0.71 -25.33 2.03
N VAL A 205 -0.14 -24.51 1.16
CA VAL A 205 -0.13 -23.05 1.29
C VAL A 205 -1.54 -22.47 1.23
N ILE A 206 -2.37 -22.92 0.27
CA ILE A 206 -3.78 -22.50 0.17
C ILE A 206 -4.54 -22.83 1.45
N ASN A 207 -4.38 -24.05 1.97
CA ASN A 207 -5.06 -24.48 3.19
C ASN A 207 -4.64 -23.64 4.40
N ALA A 208 -3.34 -23.39 4.57
CA ALA A 208 -2.84 -22.60 5.69
C ALA A 208 -3.27 -21.13 5.59
N LEU A 209 -3.19 -20.52 4.40
CA LEU A 209 -3.62 -19.14 4.19
C LEU A 209 -5.13 -18.96 4.35
N ARG A 210 -5.93 -19.98 4.03
CA ARG A 210 -7.38 -19.95 4.30
C ARG A 210 -7.66 -19.87 5.80
N VAL A 211 -7.00 -20.71 6.61
CA VAL A 211 -7.13 -20.66 8.08
C VAL A 211 -6.67 -19.31 8.62
N ALA A 212 -5.53 -18.79 8.15
CA ALA A 212 -5.06 -17.47 8.55
C ALA A 212 -6.01 -16.34 8.12
N GLY A 213 -6.60 -16.43 6.93
CA GLY A 213 -7.55 -15.43 6.43
C GLY A 213 -8.89 -15.38 7.18
N GLU A 214 -9.25 -16.46 7.89
CA GLU A 214 -10.44 -16.54 8.74
C GLU A 214 -10.19 -16.02 10.17
N SER A 215 -8.97 -15.57 10.49
CA SER A 215 -8.53 -15.27 11.88
C SER A 215 -8.53 -13.79 12.27
N ASP A 216 -8.95 -12.89 11.37
CA ASP A 216 -8.94 -11.44 11.62
C ASP A 216 -7.58 -10.90 12.13
N ALA A 217 -6.49 -11.49 11.64
CA ALA A 217 -5.14 -11.09 12.05
C ALA A 217 -4.72 -9.73 11.46
N HIS A 218 -4.16 -8.88 12.31
CA HIS A 218 -3.61 -7.58 11.90
C HIS A 218 -2.39 -7.75 11.00
N PHE A 219 -1.63 -8.82 11.15
CA PHE A 219 -0.62 -9.21 10.17
C PHE A 219 -0.33 -10.70 10.24
N VAL A 220 0.22 -11.21 9.15
CA VAL A 220 0.48 -12.63 8.93
C VAL A 220 1.97 -12.84 8.68
N ILE A 221 2.58 -13.74 9.46
CA ILE A 221 3.96 -14.19 9.30
C ILE A 221 3.94 -15.61 8.77
N ALA A 222 4.48 -15.84 7.58
CA ALA A 222 4.76 -17.18 7.09
C ALA A 222 6.19 -17.60 7.43
N MET A 223 6.37 -18.89 7.69
CA MET A 223 7.66 -19.54 7.86
C MET A 223 7.78 -20.71 6.90
N GLY A 224 8.93 -20.84 6.26
CA GLY A 224 9.34 -22.03 5.52
C GLY A 224 10.85 -22.14 5.58
N HIS A 225 11.39 -23.35 5.77
CA HIS A 225 12.84 -23.48 5.94
C HIS A 225 13.60 -23.01 4.69
N HIS A 226 13.15 -23.44 3.51
CA HIS A 226 13.80 -23.10 2.26
C HIS A 226 13.33 -21.75 1.69
N PRO A 227 14.27 -20.91 1.20
CA PRO A 227 13.93 -19.81 0.32
C PRO A 227 13.23 -20.29 -0.97
N PHE A 228 12.36 -19.45 -1.56
CA PHE A 228 11.56 -19.83 -2.73
C PHE A 228 12.40 -20.31 -3.92
N HIS A 229 13.59 -19.76 -4.13
CA HIS A 229 14.44 -20.13 -5.28
C HIS A 229 15.02 -21.55 -5.21
N LEU A 230 14.90 -22.23 -4.07
CA LEU A 230 15.29 -23.64 -3.92
C LEU A 230 14.17 -24.62 -4.25
N LEU A 231 12.94 -24.13 -4.31
CA LEU A 231 11.79 -24.90 -4.76
C LEU A 231 11.90 -25.16 -6.27
N ASN A 232 11.32 -26.28 -6.69
CA ASN A 232 11.20 -26.60 -8.10
C ASN A 232 10.35 -25.54 -8.83
N ASP A 233 10.72 -25.19 -10.06
CA ASP A 233 10.10 -24.10 -10.84
C ASP A 233 8.57 -24.24 -11.02
N PHE A 234 8.05 -25.46 -11.15
CA PHE A 234 6.61 -25.64 -11.34
C PHE A 234 5.80 -25.33 -10.08
N ASP A 235 6.37 -25.58 -8.89
CA ASP A 235 5.72 -25.36 -7.58
C ASP A 235 6.06 -23.98 -7.01
N ARG A 236 7.27 -23.50 -7.28
CA ARG A 236 7.79 -22.22 -6.77
C ARG A 236 6.88 -21.05 -7.05
N ARG A 237 6.45 -20.87 -8.30
CA ARG A 237 5.77 -19.63 -8.72
C ARG A 237 4.44 -19.44 -8.01
N SER A 238 3.65 -20.51 -7.90
CA SER A 238 2.34 -20.46 -7.24
C SER A 238 2.48 -20.29 -5.72
N VAL A 239 3.39 -21.03 -5.10
CA VAL A 239 3.71 -20.94 -3.66
C VAL A 239 4.20 -19.54 -3.29
N GLN A 240 5.23 -19.04 -3.99
CA GLN A 240 5.82 -17.74 -3.75
C GLN A 240 4.77 -16.64 -3.89
N ARG A 241 4.01 -16.64 -4.99
CA ARG A 241 2.97 -15.63 -5.23
C ARG A 241 1.95 -15.58 -4.11
N ARG A 242 1.41 -16.73 -3.69
CA ARG A 242 0.38 -16.77 -2.63
C ARG A 242 0.89 -16.25 -1.30
N ILE A 243 2.12 -16.61 -0.92
CA ILE A 243 2.74 -16.12 0.32
C ILE A 243 3.02 -14.61 0.21
N GLU A 244 3.58 -14.14 -0.90
CA GLU A 244 3.88 -12.71 -1.09
C GLU A 244 2.62 -11.84 -1.19
N GLU A 245 1.49 -12.38 -1.66
CA GLU A 245 0.19 -11.68 -1.71
C GLU A 245 -0.54 -11.66 -0.35
N ALA A 246 -0.39 -12.70 0.48
CA ALA A 246 -1.21 -12.86 1.70
C ALA A 246 -0.44 -12.59 3.01
N CYS A 247 0.89 -12.66 2.99
CA CYS A 247 1.72 -12.52 4.19
C CYS A 247 2.52 -11.22 4.18
N HIS A 248 2.75 -10.69 5.38
CA HIS A 248 3.57 -9.51 5.59
C HIS A 248 5.05 -9.88 5.73
N PHE A 249 5.32 -11.07 6.26
CA PHE A 249 6.66 -11.62 6.42
C PHE A 249 6.76 -13.04 5.88
N TYR A 250 7.90 -13.38 5.30
CA TYR A 250 8.32 -14.75 5.06
C TYR A 250 9.68 -15.00 5.72
N HIS A 251 9.69 -15.80 6.78
CA HIS A 251 10.91 -16.17 7.50
C HIS A 251 11.44 -17.52 7.02
N CYS A 252 12.74 -17.58 6.71
CA CYS A 252 13.41 -18.78 6.25
C CYS A 252 14.82 -18.95 6.81
N GLY A 253 15.41 -20.12 6.55
CA GLY A 253 16.77 -20.52 6.89
C GLY A 253 17.56 -20.95 5.66
N HIS A 254 18.34 -22.03 5.78
CA HIS A 254 19.04 -22.77 4.73
C HIS A 254 20.19 -22.04 4.01
N LEU A 255 20.12 -20.73 3.82
CA LEU A 255 21.17 -19.97 3.14
C LEU A 255 22.46 -19.87 3.95
N HIS A 256 22.39 -20.13 5.25
CA HIS A 256 23.44 -19.93 6.27
C HIS A 256 23.92 -18.49 6.43
N ASP A 257 23.77 -17.65 5.41
CA ASP A 257 23.97 -16.21 5.43
C ASP A 257 22.65 -15.47 5.71
N PRO A 258 22.68 -14.40 6.55
CA PRO A 258 21.52 -13.57 6.78
C PRO A 258 21.20 -12.69 5.56
N GLU A 259 19.94 -12.67 5.14
CA GLU A 259 19.46 -11.85 4.03
C GLU A 259 18.09 -11.24 4.39
N ALA A 260 17.84 -10.00 3.97
CA ALA A 260 16.50 -9.41 4.00
C ALA A 260 16.16 -8.85 2.63
N ARG A 261 15.03 -9.27 2.06
CA ARG A 261 14.59 -8.89 0.72
C ARG A 261 13.12 -8.49 0.75
N ASN A 262 12.83 -7.26 0.36
CA ASN A 262 11.46 -6.77 0.22
C ASN A 262 10.93 -7.13 -1.17
N THR A 263 9.75 -7.73 -1.26
CA THR A 263 9.05 -7.98 -2.52
C THR A 263 7.67 -7.33 -2.49
N MET A 264 7.30 -6.72 -3.62
CA MET A 264 5.97 -6.19 -3.86
C MET A 264 5.29 -7.02 -4.93
N HIS A 265 4.11 -7.55 -4.64
CA HIS A 265 3.27 -8.24 -5.62
C HIS A 265 1.84 -7.72 -5.54
N SER A 266 1.31 -7.20 -6.65
CA SER A 266 -0.06 -6.68 -6.73
C SER A 266 -0.41 -5.64 -5.64
N GLY A 267 0.58 -4.85 -5.17
CA GLY A 267 0.41 -3.87 -4.09
C GLY A 267 0.56 -4.42 -2.66
N ALA A 268 0.62 -5.74 -2.49
CA ALA A 268 0.96 -6.37 -1.21
C ALA A 268 2.48 -6.36 -1.00
N HIS A 269 2.91 -6.00 0.22
CA HIS A 269 4.31 -6.01 0.63
C HIS A 269 4.58 -7.24 1.49
N CYS A 270 5.57 -8.03 1.08
CA CYS A 270 6.07 -9.16 1.86
C CYS A 270 7.57 -9.03 2.07
N LEU A 271 8.00 -8.98 3.33
CA LEU A 271 9.40 -8.94 3.69
C LEU A 271 9.93 -10.36 3.92
N SER A 272 10.78 -10.84 3.01
CA SER A 272 11.50 -12.09 3.21
C SER A 272 12.72 -11.87 4.10
N VAL A 273 12.87 -12.67 5.15
CA VAL A 273 13.99 -12.60 6.11
C VAL A 273 14.61 -13.98 6.28
N ALA A 274 15.90 -14.10 6.01
CA ALA A 274 16.72 -15.27 6.30
C ALA A 274 17.55 -15.00 7.58
N ALA A 275 17.49 -15.90 8.56
CA ALA A 275 18.16 -15.70 9.85
C ALA A 275 19.70 -15.79 9.78
N GLY A 276 20.22 -16.49 8.77
CA GLY A 276 21.54 -17.10 8.83
C GLY A 276 21.57 -18.30 9.80
N ALA A 277 22.68 -19.03 9.83
CA ALA A 277 22.78 -20.24 10.64
C ALA A 277 23.15 -19.94 12.10
N ALA A 278 22.35 -20.43 13.06
CA ALA A 278 22.68 -20.35 14.48
C ALA A 278 23.96 -21.13 14.79
N PHE A 279 24.20 -22.23 14.08
CA PHE A 279 25.47 -22.95 14.10
C PHE A 279 25.74 -23.72 12.81
N GLU A 280 26.81 -23.35 12.12
CA GLU A 280 27.41 -24.16 11.06
C GLU A 280 28.78 -24.72 11.51
N SER A 281 29.62 -23.86 12.07
CA SER A 281 30.90 -24.24 12.67
C SER A 281 31.38 -23.16 13.64
N ARG A 282 32.42 -23.46 14.43
CA ARG A 282 33.04 -22.46 15.32
C ARG A 282 33.73 -21.30 14.57
N GLN A 283 34.05 -21.48 13.29
CA GLN A 283 34.75 -20.48 12.46
C GLN A 283 33.81 -19.77 11.47
N SER A 284 32.56 -20.21 11.37
CA SER A 284 31.56 -19.62 10.49
C SER A 284 31.01 -18.30 11.07
N HIS A 285 30.38 -17.51 10.20
CA HIS A 285 29.65 -16.30 10.57
C HIS A 285 28.25 -16.66 11.08
N ASN A 286 28.19 -17.46 12.15
CA ASN A 286 26.90 -17.87 12.73
C ASN A 286 26.07 -16.63 13.10
N ALA A 287 24.76 -16.67 12.93
CA ALA A 287 23.92 -15.48 13.03
C ALA A 287 22.57 -15.73 13.72
N PHE A 288 21.97 -14.64 14.18
CA PHE A 288 20.56 -14.56 14.52
C PHE A 288 20.01 -13.18 14.20
N CYS A 289 18.69 -13.08 14.08
CA CYS A 289 18.00 -11.83 13.78
C CYS A 289 17.01 -11.46 14.88
N LEU A 290 16.97 -10.16 15.23
CA LEU A 290 15.87 -9.58 15.99
C LEU A 290 15.07 -8.69 15.06
N VAL A 291 13.76 -8.95 14.98
CA VAL A 291 12.85 -8.13 14.19
C VAL A 291 11.90 -7.43 15.14
N SER A 292 11.72 -6.13 14.93
CA SER A 292 10.88 -5.28 15.78
C SER A 292 9.92 -4.49 14.91
N LEU A 293 8.65 -4.47 15.29
CA LEU A 293 7.57 -3.77 14.62
C LEU A 293 6.99 -2.70 15.55
N ASP A 294 7.18 -1.43 15.21
CA ASP A 294 6.48 -0.30 15.80
C ASP A 294 5.28 0.06 14.92
N VAL A 295 4.11 -0.43 15.33
CA VAL A 295 2.86 -0.18 14.60
C VAL A 295 2.48 1.29 14.66
N MET A 296 2.72 1.97 15.79
CA MET A 296 2.33 3.37 15.98
C MET A 296 3.13 4.31 15.07
N GLN A 297 4.40 3.97 14.80
CA GLN A 297 5.27 4.70 13.88
C GLN A 297 5.25 4.14 12.45
N ALA A 298 4.47 3.09 12.18
CA ALA A 298 4.46 2.37 10.91
C ALA A 298 5.87 1.96 10.43
N GLN A 299 6.69 1.48 11.36
CA GLN A 299 8.08 1.12 11.12
C GLN A 299 8.39 -0.29 11.58
N GLN A 300 9.14 -1.02 10.76
CA GLN A 300 9.75 -2.29 11.12
C GLN A 300 11.26 -2.17 11.05
N SER A 301 11.97 -2.87 11.92
CA SER A 301 13.42 -2.94 11.92
C SER A 301 13.93 -4.38 12.01
N ILE A 302 14.97 -4.69 11.24
CA ILE A 302 15.70 -5.96 11.32
C ILE A 302 17.11 -5.67 11.81
N ARG A 303 17.48 -6.34 12.90
CA ARG A 303 18.81 -6.29 13.51
C ARG A 303 19.47 -7.66 13.38
N THR A 304 20.52 -7.74 12.60
CA THR A 304 21.30 -8.97 12.42
C THR A 304 22.53 -8.94 13.31
N PHE A 305 22.77 -10.06 13.98
CA PHE A 305 23.93 -10.27 14.85
C PHE A 305 24.74 -11.43 14.30
N GLN A 306 26.03 -11.21 14.12
CA GLN A 306 26.96 -12.23 13.64
C GLN A 306 28.01 -12.57 14.69
N TYR A 307 28.30 -13.85 14.81
CA TYR A 307 29.33 -14.41 15.66
C TYR A 307 30.71 -14.05 15.13
N LYS A 308 31.57 -13.54 16.01
CA LYS A 308 32.98 -13.27 15.72
C LYS A 308 33.84 -14.34 16.41
N PRO A 309 34.41 -15.30 15.67
CA PRO A 309 35.22 -16.38 16.25
C PRO A 309 36.39 -15.89 17.11
N ALA A 310 36.98 -14.75 16.75
CA ALA A 310 38.09 -14.14 17.49
C ALA A 310 37.67 -13.65 18.89
N ASP A 311 36.44 -13.13 19.00
CA ASP A 311 35.91 -12.54 20.23
C ASP A 311 35.12 -13.55 21.07
N GLY A 312 34.63 -14.63 20.44
CA GLY A 312 33.77 -15.62 21.08
C GLY A 312 32.40 -15.07 21.46
N ALA A 313 31.94 -14.04 20.76
CA ALA A 313 30.68 -13.33 21.01
C ALA A 313 30.01 -12.91 19.70
N PHE A 314 28.72 -12.65 19.75
CA PHE A 314 27.97 -12.03 18.66
C PHE A 314 28.11 -10.52 18.72
N SER A 315 28.18 -9.91 17.55
CA SER A 315 28.20 -8.46 17.42
C SER A 315 27.17 -8.00 16.42
N TYR A 316 26.60 -6.83 16.70
CA TYR A 316 25.66 -6.18 15.81
C TYR A 316 26.33 -5.80 14.50
N GLU A 317 25.69 -6.15 13.39
CA GLU A 317 26.25 -5.90 12.06
C GLU A 317 25.44 -4.88 11.26
N ASN A 318 24.10 -4.93 11.34
CA ASN A 318 23.26 -4.12 10.46
C ASN A 318 21.89 -3.77 11.07
N ASN A 319 21.38 -2.57 10.74
CA ASN A 319 19.99 -2.17 10.89
C ASN A 319 19.38 -1.96 9.51
N ARG A 320 18.20 -2.52 9.29
CA ARG A 320 17.33 -2.05 8.21
C ARG A 320 16.01 -1.62 8.81
N SER A 321 15.67 -0.34 8.65
CA SER A 321 14.35 0.19 9.01
C SER A 321 13.53 0.40 7.74
N LEU A 322 12.33 -0.14 7.71
CA LEU A 322 11.42 -0.10 6.55
C LEU A 322 10.03 0.34 7.02
N PRO A 323 9.20 0.91 6.14
CA PRO A 323 7.81 1.14 6.46
C PRO A 323 7.12 -0.22 6.69
N PHE A 324 6.07 -0.21 7.48
CA PHE A 324 5.22 -1.37 7.69
C PHE A 324 3.77 -0.95 7.84
N THR A 325 2.90 -1.74 7.24
CA THR A 325 1.46 -1.49 7.26
C THR A 325 0.75 -2.76 7.71
N ILE A 326 -0.09 -2.67 8.74
CA ILE A 326 -0.95 -3.78 9.20
C ILE A 326 -2.22 -3.86 8.36
N ASN A 327 -2.90 -5.01 8.34
CA ASN A 327 -4.26 -5.16 7.87
C ASN A 327 -5.24 -4.30 8.68
N ALA A 328 -6.29 -3.82 8.01
CA ALA A 328 -7.49 -3.33 8.68
C ALA A 328 -8.49 -4.48 8.76
N VAL A 329 -8.82 -4.93 9.97
CA VAL A 329 -9.82 -5.99 10.17
C VAL A 329 -11.20 -5.48 9.75
N GLU A 330 -11.59 -4.31 10.25
CA GLU A 330 -12.82 -3.61 9.87
C GLU A 330 -12.52 -2.13 9.58
N PRO A 331 -12.13 -1.76 8.34
CA PRO A 331 -11.68 -0.40 8.05
C PRO A 331 -12.77 0.66 8.22
N TYR A 332 -12.41 1.81 8.80
CA TYR A 332 -13.28 3.00 8.78
C TYR A 332 -13.56 3.45 7.36
N LYS A 333 -14.76 4.00 7.13
CA LYS A 333 -15.10 4.57 5.82
C LYS A 333 -14.49 5.94 5.67
N LEU A 334 -14.12 6.27 4.43
CA LEU A 334 -13.59 7.59 4.06
C LEU A 334 -14.50 8.74 4.55
N ALA A 335 -15.82 8.63 4.36
CA ALA A 335 -16.75 9.68 4.81
C ALA A 335 -16.75 9.89 6.33
N GLU A 336 -16.59 8.80 7.10
CA GLU A 336 -16.59 8.82 8.56
C GLU A 336 -15.30 9.49 9.07
N VAL A 337 -14.15 9.12 8.51
CA VAL A 337 -12.85 9.72 8.85
C VAL A 337 -12.81 11.20 8.45
N GLY A 338 -13.25 11.55 7.23
CA GLY A 338 -13.34 12.94 6.78
C GLY A 338 -14.21 13.81 7.69
N SER A 339 -15.38 13.31 8.09
CA SER A 339 -16.27 14.00 9.04
C SER A 339 -15.63 14.14 10.43
N ALA A 340 -14.93 13.10 10.90
CA ALA A 340 -14.23 13.15 12.18
C ALA A 340 -13.10 14.19 12.19
N LEU A 341 -12.36 14.34 11.09
CA LEU A 341 -11.31 15.36 10.95
C LEU A 341 -11.86 16.79 11.02
N VAL A 342 -12.97 17.06 10.33
CA VAL A 342 -13.67 18.36 10.39
C VAL A 342 -14.11 18.68 11.83
N ASN A 343 -14.69 17.69 12.52
CA ASN A 343 -15.17 17.86 13.90
C ASN A 343 -14.02 17.99 14.91
N PHE A 344 -12.89 17.33 14.65
CA PHE A 344 -11.70 17.40 15.50
C PHE A 344 -11.08 18.79 15.47
N ASN A 345 -10.90 19.36 14.28
CA ASN A 345 -10.43 20.73 14.13
C ASN A 345 -10.94 21.35 12.81
N ASN A 346 -11.74 22.42 12.94
CA ASN A 346 -12.35 23.11 11.80
C ASN A 346 -11.32 23.74 10.83
N GLU A 347 -10.07 23.94 11.24
CA GLU A 347 -9.02 24.39 10.33
C GLU A 347 -8.66 23.36 9.26
N LEU A 348 -8.98 22.07 9.48
CA LEU A 348 -8.77 20.99 8.51
C LEU A 348 -9.86 20.93 7.43
N SER A 349 -10.98 21.63 7.60
CA SER A 349 -12.13 21.60 6.69
C SER A 349 -11.80 21.73 5.19
N PRO A 350 -10.81 22.55 4.76
CA PRO A 350 -10.45 22.67 3.34
C PRO A 350 -9.80 21.43 2.71
N VAL A 351 -9.27 20.51 3.52
CA VAL A 351 -8.50 19.32 3.04
C VAL A 351 -8.89 18.03 3.77
N ALA A 352 -9.93 18.05 4.60
CA ALA A 352 -10.27 16.95 5.51
C ALA A 352 -10.59 15.65 4.77
N TYR A 353 -11.32 15.71 3.66
CA TYR A 353 -11.66 14.51 2.89
C TYR A 353 -10.49 14.02 2.06
N TYR A 354 -9.64 14.91 1.56
CA TYR A 354 -8.38 14.55 0.93
C TYR A 354 -7.43 13.83 1.91
N LEU A 355 -7.23 14.37 3.12
CA LEU A 355 -6.46 13.71 4.17
C LEU A 355 -7.08 12.37 4.56
N SER A 356 -8.42 12.30 4.65
CA SER A 356 -9.11 11.04 4.86
C SER A 356 -8.86 10.05 3.72
N ALA A 357 -8.88 10.50 2.46
CA ALA A 357 -8.63 9.65 1.30
C ALA A 357 -7.22 9.10 1.30
N LEU A 358 -6.23 9.89 1.75
CA LEU A 358 -4.89 9.40 2.03
C LEU A 358 -4.90 8.38 3.16
N LEU A 359 -5.53 8.64 4.30
CA LEU A 359 -5.51 7.69 5.43
C LEU A 359 -6.24 6.36 5.13
N THR A 360 -7.25 6.39 4.26
CA THR A 360 -8.01 5.18 3.84
C THR A 360 -7.58 4.64 2.47
N GLU A 361 -6.46 5.10 1.91
CA GLU A 361 -5.89 4.67 0.62
C GLU A 361 -6.79 4.82 -0.62
N ALA A 362 -7.85 5.62 -0.52
CA ALA A 362 -8.61 6.02 -1.72
C ALA A 362 -7.82 6.98 -2.61
N GLN A 363 -6.77 7.59 -2.05
CA GLN A 363 -5.78 8.41 -2.73
C GLN A 363 -4.37 8.02 -2.27
N THR A 364 -3.41 8.07 -3.19
CA THR A 364 -2.01 7.69 -2.94
C THR A 364 -1.02 8.82 -3.21
N GLU A 365 -1.47 9.89 -3.88
CA GLU A 365 -0.62 11.02 -4.23
C GLU A 365 -0.70 12.16 -3.21
N MET A 366 0.45 12.72 -2.90
CA MET A 366 0.63 13.84 -1.98
C MET A 366 1.59 14.90 -2.49
N PRO A 367 1.52 16.13 -1.97
CA PRO A 367 2.46 17.17 -2.32
C PRO A 367 3.90 16.75 -2.03
N ILE A 368 4.75 16.83 -3.05
CA ILE A 368 6.20 16.60 -3.01
C ILE A 368 6.91 17.80 -3.63
N VAL A 369 8.17 18.02 -3.24
CA VAL A 369 8.97 19.12 -3.77
C VAL A 369 9.75 18.67 -5.01
N VAL A 370 9.60 19.37 -6.13
CA VAL A 370 10.39 19.15 -7.35
C VAL A 370 10.98 20.48 -7.80
N GLY A 371 12.28 20.66 -7.55
CA GLY A 371 12.95 21.96 -7.79
C GLY A 371 12.43 23.03 -6.84
N CYS A 372 11.71 24.03 -7.38
CA CYS A 372 11.10 25.10 -6.60
C CYS A 372 9.56 25.06 -6.61
N THR A 373 8.96 23.97 -7.12
CA THR A 373 7.51 23.81 -7.23
C THR A 373 7.02 22.60 -6.45
N HIS A 374 5.73 22.62 -6.10
CA HIS A 374 5.05 21.49 -5.47
C HIS A 374 4.22 20.75 -6.52
N VAL A 375 4.44 19.44 -6.61
CA VAL A 375 3.65 18.54 -7.49
C VAL A 375 3.10 17.39 -6.66
N PHE A 376 2.10 16.69 -7.17
CA PHE A 376 1.58 15.50 -6.51
C PHE A 376 2.38 14.27 -6.96
N GLY A 377 2.83 13.47 -6.00
CA GLY A 377 3.59 12.25 -6.25
C GLY A 377 3.38 11.22 -5.15
N SER A 378 3.98 10.05 -5.31
CA SER A 378 3.82 8.96 -4.34
C SER A 378 4.61 9.23 -3.05
N PHE A 379 4.15 8.61 -1.96
CA PHE A 379 4.84 8.66 -0.67
C PHE A 379 6.27 8.10 -0.73
N ASP A 380 6.52 7.09 -1.58
CA ASP A 380 7.87 6.53 -1.77
C ASP A 380 8.83 7.56 -2.37
N VAL A 381 8.37 8.34 -3.36
CA VAL A 381 9.19 9.42 -3.94
C VAL A 381 9.51 10.49 -2.89
N LEU A 382 8.54 10.86 -2.05
CA LEU A 382 8.74 11.82 -0.97
C LEU A 382 9.78 11.32 0.06
N ARG A 383 9.78 10.02 0.37
CA ARG A 383 10.72 9.44 1.35
C ARG A 383 12.18 9.50 0.90
N ASP A 384 12.41 9.46 -0.41
CA ASP A 384 13.75 9.55 -1.01
C ASP A 384 14.26 11.00 -1.13
N GLN A 385 13.43 12.01 -0.85
CA GLN A 385 13.84 13.41 -0.84
C GLN A 385 14.70 13.76 0.39
N PRO A 386 15.48 14.86 0.36
CA PRO A 386 16.18 15.36 1.54
C PRO A 386 15.22 15.65 2.70
N ASP A 387 15.72 15.59 3.94
CA ASP A 387 14.90 15.88 5.11
C ASP A 387 14.51 17.36 5.16
N ASP A 388 13.20 17.61 5.14
CA ASP A 388 12.58 18.91 5.35
C ASP A 388 11.31 18.79 6.22
N GLU A 389 10.67 19.92 6.50
CA GLU A 389 9.46 19.95 7.34
C GLU A 389 8.29 19.19 6.70
N LEU A 390 8.08 19.34 5.39
CA LEU A 390 7.00 18.68 4.65
C LEU A 390 7.16 17.15 4.65
N LYS A 391 8.38 16.66 4.42
CA LYS A 391 8.71 15.24 4.42
C LYS A 391 8.49 14.63 5.81
N ASN A 392 9.02 15.27 6.85
CA ASN A 392 8.88 14.77 8.22
C ASN A 392 7.42 14.74 8.67
N ALA A 393 6.64 15.80 8.36
CA ALA A 393 5.22 15.84 8.65
C ALA A 393 4.42 14.81 7.84
N SER A 394 4.75 14.62 6.56
CA SER A 394 4.14 13.58 5.71
C SER A 394 4.39 12.18 6.27
N ILE A 395 5.61 11.88 6.74
CA ILE A 395 5.94 10.59 7.36
C ILE A 395 5.11 10.37 8.64
N ALA A 396 5.06 11.37 9.52
CA ALA A 396 4.28 11.29 10.76
C ALA A 396 2.78 11.15 10.49
N PHE A 397 2.24 11.87 9.50
CA PHE A 397 0.86 11.76 9.06
C PHE A 397 0.54 10.36 8.52
N MET A 398 1.40 9.82 7.66
CA MET A 398 1.19 8.49 7.07
C MET A 398 1.29 7.37 8.10
N ALA A 399 2.08 7.55 9.16
CA ALA A 399 2.16 6.60 10.27
C ALA A 399 0.80 6.43 10.99
N VAL A 400 -0.07 7.45 11.01
CA VAL A 400 -1.41 7.40 11.62
C VAL A 400 -2.32 6.35 10.98
N ARG A 401 -2.03 5.92 9.75
CA ARG A 401 -2.77 4.82 9.10
C ARG A 401 -2.80 3.56 9.95
N ASN A 402 -1.68 3.18 10.57
CA ASN A 402 -1.62 1.94 11.35
C ASN A 402 -2.47 2.00 12.63
N PRO A 403 -2.36 3.02 13.49
CA PRO A 403 -3.30 3.22 14.58
C PRO A 403 -4.76 3.23 14.10
N LEU A 404 -5.04 3.90 12.98
CA LEU A 404 -6.40 3.96 12.42
C LEU A 404 -6.93 2.57 12.05
N ARG A 405 -6.08 1.70 11.48
CA ARG A 405 -6.41 0.31 11.16
C ARG A 405 -6.53 -0.59 12.39
N LEU A 406 -5.66 -0.40 13.38
CA LEU A 406 -5.61 -1.18 14.62
C LEU A 406 -6.87 -0.97 15.46
N PHE A 407 -7.28 0.29 15.61
CA PHE A 407 -8.42 0.66 16.45
C PHE A 407 -9.73 0.72 15.67
N ALA A 408 -9.73 0.25 14.43
CA ALA A 408 -10.92 0.20 13.60
C ALA A 408 -11.97 -0.74 14.19
N GLY A 409 -13.19 -0.24 14.37
CA GLY A 409 -14.29 -0.97 15.01
C GLY A 409 -14.23 -1.05 16.55
N SER A 410 -13.10 -0.73 17.18
CA SER A 410 -12.92 -0.83 18.63
C SER A 410 -12.85 0.52 19.36
N MET A 411 -12.55 1.63 18.67
CA MET A 411 -12.45 2.97 19.26
C MET A 411 -13.28 4.00 18.47
N PRO A 412 -14.15 4.81 19.08
CA PRO A 412 -14.84 5.88 18.37
C PRO A 412 -13.86 6.87 17.70
N LEU A 413 -14.12 7.29 16.46
CA LEU A 413 -13.22 8.19 15.73
C LEU A 413 -12.96 9.52 16.45
N ALA A 414 -13.92 10.05 17.22
CA ALA A 414 -13.71 11.27 18.00
C ALA A 414 -12.62 11.08 19.08
N GLU A 415 -12.64 9.94 19.76
CA GLU A 415 -11.62 9.57 20.74
C GLU A 415 -10.27 9.30 20.05
N PHE A 416 -10.29 8.58 18.92
CA PHE A 416 -9.10 8.35 18.10
C PHE A 416 -8.40 9.66 17.72
N MET A 417 -9.14 10.66 17.25
CA MET A 417 -8.56 11.95 16.87
C MET A 417 -7.98 12.71 18.07
N MET A 418 -8.59 12.59 19.26
CA MET A 418 -8.01 13.18 20.48
C MET A 418 -6.68 12.55 20.86
N CYS A 419 -6.51 11.24 20.64
CA CYS A 419 -5.27 10.53 20.96
C CYS A 419 -4.20 10.63 19.87
N TYR A 420 -4.57 10.57 18.59
CA TYR A 420 -3.62 10.39 17.48
C TYR A 420 -3.77 11.43 16.35
N GLY A 421 -4.68 12.40 16.49
CA GLY A 421 -4.96 13.41 15.47
C GLY A 421 -3.91 14.52 15.38
N GLU A 422 -2.97 14.63 16.31
CA GLU A 422 -1.95 15.69 16.32
C GLU A 422 -1.11 15.72 15.04
N ALA A 423 -0.62 14.57 14.59
CA ALA A 423 0.16 14.47 13.35
C ALA A 423 -0.68 14.85 12.11
N VAL A 424 -1.97 14.51 12.11
CA VAL A 424 -2.90 14.89 11.04
C VAL A 424 -3.14 16.40 11.02
N LEU A 425 -3.34 17.00 12.19
CA LEU A 425 -3.47 18.44 12.33
C LEU A 425 -2.22 19.16 11.84
N HIS A 426 -1.05 18.73 12.31
CA HIS A 426 0.23 19.33 11.93
C HIS A 426 0.46 19.30 10.41
N TYR A 427 0.25 18.14 9.77
CA TYR A 427 0.37 18.03 8.32
C TYR A 427 -0.65 18.90 7.58
N GLY A 428 -1.91 18.92 8.03
CA GLY A 428 -2.94 19.79 7.46
C GLY A 428 -2.60 21.29 7.56
N MET A 429 -1.97 21.72 8.66
CA MET A 429 -1.51 23.11 8.81
C MET A 429 -0.35 23.44 7.86
N ILE A 430 0.58 22.51 7.63
CA ILE A 430 1.64 22.67 6.63
C ILE A 430 1.05 22.82 5.23
N LEU A 431 0.09 21.96 4.86
CA LEU A 431 -0.60 22.06 3.57
C LEU A 431 -1.30 23.41 3.39
N LYS A 432 -1.96 23.90 4.43
CA LYS A 432 -2.60 25.23 4.44
C LYS A 432 -1.57 26.36 4.23
N GLY A 433 -0.45 26.33 4.96
CA GLY A 433 0.62 27.31 4.78
C GLY A 433 1.24 27.29 3.38
N LEU A 434 1.42 26.10 2.81
CA LEU A 434 1.92 25.94 1.43
C LEU A 434 0.88 26.42 0.40
N SER A 435 -0.41 26.14 0.60
CA SER A 435 -1.46 26.62 -0.30
C SER A 435 -1.60 28.13 -0.28
N ASP A 436 -1.43 28.77 0.88
CA ASP A 436 -1.47 30.23 1.02
C ASP A 436 -0.29 30.90 0.27
N ALA A 437 0.86 30.21 0.18
CA ALA A 437 2.05 30.70 -0.52
C ALA A 437 2.05 30.39 -2.04
N HIS A 438 1.31 29.38 -2.49
CA HIS A 438 1.37 28.84 -3.85
C HIS A 438 -0.04 28.59 -4.45
N PRO A 439 -0.59 29.53 -5.26
CA PRO A 439 -1.93 29.41 -5.83
C PRO A 439 -2.17 28.14 -6.66
N GLU A 440 -1.15 27.68 -7.42
CA GLU A 440 -1.24 26.45 -8.21
C GLU A 440 -1.43 25.19 -7.34
N LEU A 441 -0.85 25.17 -6.13
CA LEU A 441 -1.02 24.08 -5.19
C LEU A 441 -2.40 24.14 -4.53
N GLN A 442 -2.88 25.35 -4.25
CA GLN A 442 -4.22 25.57 -3.69
C GLN A 442 -5.32 25.02 -4.60
N GLU A 443 -5.25 25.33 -5.91
CA GLU A 443 -6.20 24.82 -6.91
C GLU A 443 -6.19 23.28 -6.95
N LYS A 444 -5.00 22.67 -7.05
CA LYS A 444 -4.88 21.20 -7.07
C LYS A 444 -5.35 20.54 -5.78
N LEU A 445 -5.07 21.12 -4.60
CA LEU A 445 -5.58 20.59 -3.33
C LEU A 445 -7.11 20.66 -3.27
N ALA A 446 -7.71 21.75 -3.78
CA ALA A 446 -9.16 21.88 -3.85
C ALA A 446 -9.79 20.83 -4.79
N GLU A 447 -9.15 20.54 -5.93
CA GLU A 447 -9.56 19.45 -6.82
C GLU A 447 -9.50 18.09 -6.10
N ARG A 448 -8.40 17.79 -5.40
CA ARG A 448 -8.27 16.52 -4.65
C ARG A 448 -9.27 16.38 -3.52
N GLU A 449 -9.58 17.48 -2.81
CA GLU A 449 -10.62 17.51 -1.79
C GLU A 449 -12.01 17.24 -2.39
N ALA A 450 -12.35 17.86 -3.53
CA ALA A 450 -13.62 17.63 -4.22
C ALA A 450 -13.75 16.19 -4.74
N ASP A 451 -12.68 15.64 -5.31
CA ASP A 451 -12.61 14.24 -5.73
C ASP A 451 -12.85 13.29 -4.54
N ALA A 452 -12.19 13.55 -3.41
CA ALA A 452 -12.34 12.74 -2.20
C ALA A 452 -13.76 12.83 -1.61
N ARG A 453 -14.38 14.02 -1.61
CA ARG A 453 -15.79 14.20 -1.20
C ARG A 453 -16.74 13.43 -2.10
N THR A 454 -16.48 13.44 -3.40
CA THR A 454 -17.23 12.65 -4.37
C THR A 454 -17.08 11.15 -4.13
N LEU A 455 -15.85 10.67 -3.88
CA LEU A 455 -15.58 9.27 -3.53
C LEU A 455 -16.23 8.86 -2.19
N SER A 456 -16.32 9.78 -1.24
CA SER A 456 -16.96 9.56 0.06
C SER A 456 -18.50 9.42 -0.03
N GLY A 457 -19.10 9.87 -1.14
CA GLY A 457 -20.55 9.98 -1.28
C GLY A 457 -21.17 11.20 -0.58
N VAL A 458 -20.37 12.08 0.02
CA VAL A 458 -20.81 13.37 0.56
C VAL A 458 -21.23 14.32 -0.56
N GLU A 459 -20.55 14.26 -1.71
CA GLU A 459 -20.95 14.94 -2.93
C GLU A 459 -21.46 13.94 -3.96
N VAL A 460 -22.60 14.26 -4.59
CA VAL A 460 -23.18 13.42 -5.64
C VAL A 460 -22.37 13.63 -6.92
N ARG A 461 -21.79 12.55 -7.48
CA ARG A 461 -21.26 12.57 -8.85
C ARG A 461 -22.32 13.10 -9.79
N GLN A 462 -22.09 14.27 -10.38
CA GLN A 462 -22.83 14.63 -11.59
C GLN A 462 -22.39 13.63 -12.67
N PRO A 463 -23.29 12.78 -13.20
CA PRO A 463 -22.90 11.63 -14.03
C PRO A 463 -22.16 12.00 -15.33
N PHE A 464 -22.10 13.28 -15.66
CA PHE A 464 -21.60 13.82 -16.92
C PHE A 464 -20.45 14.82 -16.76
N SER A 465 -19.92 14.98 -15.54
CA SER A 465 -18.80 15.90 -15.27
C SER A 465 -17.58 15.58 -16.15
N HIS A 466 -17.21 14.30 -16.32
CA HIS A 466 -16.06 13.91 -17.14
C HIS A 466 -16.21 14.31 -18.62
N THR A 467 -17.42 14.19 -19.18
CA THR A 467 -17.70 14.61 -20.56
C THR A 467 -17.59 16.13 -20.73
N LEU A 468 -18.09 16.89 -19.75
CA LEU A 468 -17.98 18.35 -19.76
C LEU A 468 -16.51 18.80 -19.61
N THR A 469 -15.74 18.16 -18.73
CA THR A 469 -14.31 18.44 -18.54
C THR A 469 -13.52 18.15 -19.82
N LEU A 470 -13.70 16.97 -20.42
CA LEU A 470 -13.02 16.60 -21.67
C LEU A 470 -13.28 17.62 -22.80
N LEU A 471 -14.53 18.07 -22.96
CA LEU A 471 -14.90 19.05 -23.98
C LEU A 471 -14.20 20.40 -23.76
N ARG A 472 -14.01 20.82 -22.51
CA ARG A 472 -13.33 22.08 -22.16
C ARG A 472 -11.81 21.98 -22.30
N GLU A 473 -11.23 20.86 -21.91
CA GLU A 473 -9.79 20.60 -22.07
C GLU A 473 -9.41 20.64 -23.55
N LEU A 474 -10.14 19.92 -24.41
CA LEU A 474 -9.89 19.92 -25.85
C LEU A 474 -10.01 21.32 -26.48
N ALA A 475 -10.93 22.16 -26.00
CA ALA A 475 -11.05 23.55 -26.43
C ALA A 475 -9.86 24.41 -25.97
N THR A 476 -9.39 24.19 -24.74
CA THR A 476 -8.22 24.88 -24.16
C THR A 476 -6.94 24.51 -24.90
N ASP A 477 -6.80 23.24 -25.27
CA ASP A 477 -5.65 22.69 -26.00
C ASP A 477 -5.70 22.99 -27.51
N HIS A 478 -6.76 23.65 -27.98
CA HIS A 478 -6.99 23.98 -29.39
C HIS A 478 -7.02 22.74 -30.31
N ASP A 479 -7.40 21.57 -29.79
CA ASP A 479 -7.56 20.33 -30.55
C ASP A 479 -8.94 20.29 -31.24
N TRP A 480 -9.09 21.14 -32.26
CA TRP A 480 -10.38 21.39 -32.92
C TRP A 480 -10.97 20.17 -33.62
N GLU A 481 -10.12 19.25 -34.11
CA GLU A 481 -10.56 18.04 -34.80
C GLU A 481 -11.19 17.05 -33.82
N VAL A 482 -10.50 16.78 -32.71
CA VAL A 482 -11.03 15.88 -31.68
C VAL A 482 -12.21 16.51 -30.94
N LEU A 483 -12.14 17.82 -30.64
CA LEU A 483 -13.25 18.55 -30.04
C LEU A 483 -14.53 18.43 -30.87
N ARG A 484 -14.43 18.58 -32.18
CA ARG A 484 -15.57 18.46 -33.10
C ARG A 484 -16.21 17.08 -33.03
N VAL A 485 -15.41 16.01 -33.09
CA VAL A 485 -15.92 14.63 -33.03
C VAL A 485 -16.63 14.36 -31.70
N GLN A 486 -16.05 14.79 -30.58
CA GLN A 486 -16.67 14.60 -29.27
C GLN A 486 -17.93 15.46 -29.11
N ALA A 487 -17.91 16.71 -29.55
CA ALA A 487 -19.05 17.60 -29.49
C ALA A 487 -20.23 17.11 -30.36
N GLU A 488 -19.96 16.61 -31.59
CA GLU A 488 -21.00 16.02 -32.44
C GLU A 488 -21.63 14.77 -31.82
N ARG A 489 -20.83 13.94 -31.14
CA ARG A 489 -21.33 12.74 -30.43
C ARG A 489 -22.32 13.07 -29.32
N HIS A 490 -22.16 14.25 -28.69
CA HIS A 490 -22.96 14.68 -27.54
C HIS A 490 -23.97 15.79 -27.88
N PHE A 491 -24.14 16.11 -29.16
CA PHE A 491 -25.00 17.18 -29.66
C PHE A 491 -26.47 17.04 -29.21
N ASP A 492 -27.00 15.82 -29.29
CA ASP A 492 -28.37 15.46 -28.88
C ASP A 492 -28.39 14.65 -27.58
N SER A 493 -27.48 14.96 -26.65
CA SER A 493 -27.45 14.30 -25.35
C SER A 493 -28.81 14.41 -24.64
N ALA A 494 -29.25 13.33 -23.99
CA ALA A 494 -30.46 13.33 -23.16
C ALA A 494 -30.35 14.29 -21.96
N GLU A 495 -29.12 14.73 -21.64
CA GLU A 495 -28.81 15.66 -20.58
C GLU A 495 -28.67 17.09 -21.10
N PRO A 496 -29.53 18.04 -20.67
CA PRO A 496 -29.56 19.39 -21.22
C PRO A 496 -28.22 20.14 -21.10
N ALA A 497 -27.52 20.02 -19.96
CA ALA A 497 -26.25 20.70 -19.73
C ALA A 497 -25.14 20.20 -20.69
N VAL A 498 -25.09 18.90 -20.94
CA VAL A 498 -24.13 18.29 -21.87
C VAL A 498 -24.47 18.67 -23.31
N ALA A 499 -25.75 18.63 -23.67
CA ALA A 499 -26.18 19.01 -25.02
C ALA A 499 -25.87 20.49 -25.32
N VAL A 500 -26.11 21.39 -24.37
CA VAL A 500 -25.78 22.81 -24.52
C VAL A 500 -24.28 23.02 -24.66
N GLU A 501 -23.47 22.43 -23.79
CA GLU A 501 -22.01 22.58 -23.86
C GLU A 501 -21.43 21.95 -25.14
N ALA A 502 -21.92 20.78 -25.56
CA ALA A 502 -21.53 20.16 -26.81
C ALA A 502 -21.88 21.03 -28.02
N ARG A 503 -23.08 21.64 -28.06
CA ARG A 503 -23.46 22.61 -29.10
C ARG A 503 -22.51 23.81 -29.12
N ARG A 504 -22.16 24.35 -27.94
CA ARG A 504 -21.21 25.45 -27.80
C ARG A 504 -19.83 25.10 -28.33
N MET A 505 -19.28 23.96 -27.92
CA MET A 505 -17.97 23.50 -28.37
C MET A 505 -17.91 23.17 -29.86
N LEU A 506 -19.00 22.63 -30.42
CA LEU A 506 -19.10 22.42 -31.87
C LEU A 506 -19.17 23.75 -32.63
N ALA A 507 -19.90 24.74 -32.13
CA ALA A 507 -19.93 26.07 -32.73
C ALA A 507 -18.56 26.75 -32.68
N LEU A 508 -17.85 26.61 -31.56
CA LEU A 508 -16.48 27.10 -31.37
C LEU A 508 -15.51 26.47 -32.38
N SER A 509 -15.47 25.13 -32.47
CA SER A 509 -14.54 24.44 -33.38
C SER A 509 -14.82 24.76 -34.86
N LEU A 510 -16.10 24.84 -35.26
CA LEU A 510 -16.49 25.25 -36.61
C LEU A 510 -16.11 26.71 -36.92
N GLY A 511 -16.14 27.59 -35.91
CA GLY A 511 -15.73 28.99 -36.03
C GLY A 511 -14.24 29.17 -36.33
N GLN A 512 -13.40 28.23 -35.86
CA GLN A 512 -11.95 28.21 -36.10
C GLN A 512 -11.56 27.61 -37.46
N SER A 513 -12.52 27.04 -38.20
CA SER A 513 -12.26 26.44 -39.51
C SER A 513 -11.91 27.49 -40.57
N THR A 514 -11.05 27.13 -41.53
CA THR A 514 -10.77 27.94 -42.72
C THR A 514 -11.85 27.81 -43.81
N VAL A 515 -12.80 26.88 -43.64
CA VAL A 515 -13.86 26.61 -44.61
C VAL A 515 -15.07 27.52 -44.38
N GLN A 516 -15.41 28.35 -45.37
CA GLN A 516 -16.46 29.36 -45.23
C GLN A 516 -17.86 28.79 -44.93
N ALA A 517 -18.16 27.59 -45.44
CA ALA A 517 -19.41 26.89 -45.13
C ALA A 517 -19.52 26.51 -43.63
N GLU A 518 -18.40 26.14 -43.01
CA GLU A 518 -18.34 25.76 -41.59
C GLU A 518 -18.49 26.97 -40.68
N LYS A 519 -17.83 28.08 -41.00
CA LYS A 519 -18.07 29.37 -40.32
C LYS A 519 -19.52 29.83 -40.41
N THR A 520 -20.19 29.53 -41.53
CA THR A 520 -21.62 29.86 -41.70
C THR A 520 -22.49 29.01 -40.78
N ARG A 521 -22.20 27.71 -40.68
CA ARG A 521 -22.84 26.81 -39.71
C ARG A 521 -22.56 27.21 -38.26
N ALA A 522 -21.35 27.66 -37.93
CA ALA A 522 -21.02 28.19 -36.61
C ALA A 522 -21.90 29.40 -36.24
N VAL A 523 -22.09 30.34 -37.17
CA VAL A 523 -22.99 31.49 -36.98
C VAL A 523 -24.42 31.02 -36.75
N GLU A 524 -24.95 30.06 -37.51
CA GLU A 524 -26.30 29.51 -37.30
C GLU A 524 -26.44 28.89 -35.90
N MET A 525 -25.45 28.12 -35.46
CA MET A 525 -25.44 27.49 -34.14
C MET A 525 -25.36 28.52 -33.00
N TYR A 526 -24.51 29.53 -33.12
CA TYR A 526 -24.47 30.61 -32.13
C TYR A 526 -25.76 31.43 -32.10
N ASN A 527 -26.42 31.65 -33.25
CA ASN A 527 -27.75 32.30 -33.26
C ASN A 527 -28.80 31.47 -32.49
N GLN A 528 -28.72 30.13 -32.54
CA GLN A 528 -29.57 29.26 -31.73
C GLN A 528 -29.20 29.33 -30.24
N LEU A 529 -27.90 29.32 -29.92
CA LEU A 529 -27.41 29.39 -28.53
C LEU A 529 -27.80 30.71 -27.85
N VAL A 530 -27.63 31.86 -28.52
CA VAL A 530 -27.96 33.17 -27.92
C VAL A 530 -29.46 33.39 -27.72
N ALA A 531 -30.30 32.71 -28.52
CA ALA A 531 -31.74 32.71 -28.39
C ALA A 531 -32.26 31.77 -27.28
N ASP A 532 -31.41 30.86 -26.79
CA ASP A 532 -31.72 29.94 -25.69
C ASP A 532 -31.61 30.65 -24.32
N GLU A 533 -32.34 30.16 -23.31
CA GLU A 533 -32.25 30.66 -21.94
C GLU A 533 -30.89 30.35 -21.29
N SER A 534 -30.20 29.32 -21.77
CA SER A 534 -28.87 28.88 -21.29
C SER A 534 -27.68 29.64 -21.90
N ALA A 535 -27.94 30.68 -22.70
CA ALA A 535 -26.91 31.53 -23.27
C ALA A 535 -26.04 32.17 -22.18
N ASN A 536 -24.74 32.33 -22.45
CA ASN A 536 -23.83 33.08 -21.60
C ASN A 536 -23.17 34.24 -22.36
N ALA A 537 -22.40 35.08 -21.65
CA ALA A 537 -21.76 36.23 -22.27
C ALA A 537 -20.78 35.86 -23.41
N THR A 538 -20.06 34.74 -23.26
CA THR A 538 -19.10 34.28 -24.27
C THR A 538 -19.76 33.84 -25.58
N ASP A 539 -20.99 33.33 -25.54
CA ASP A 539 -21.75 32.94 -26.75
C ASP A 539 -22.03 34.15 -27.66
N PHE A 540 -22.42 35.28 -27.05
CA PHE A 540 -22.65 36.54 -27.76
C PHE A 540 -21.34 37.12 -28.31
N ALA A 541 -20.26 37.09 -27.53
CA ALA A 541 -18.96 37.59 -27.97
C ALA A 541 -18.44 36.79 -29.17
N ALA A 542 -18.54 35.45 -29.12
CA ALA A 542 -18.16 34.56 -30.22
C ALA A 542 -19.00 34.81 -31.48
N LEU A 543 -20.31 34.99 -31.34
CA LEU A 543 -21.20 35.34 -32.47
C LEU A 543 -20.80 36.65 -33.13
N VAL A 544 -20.54 37.70 -32.33
CA VAL A 544 -20.15 39.02 -32.84
C VAL A 544 -18.82 38.93 -33.60
N LEU A 545 -17.81 38.27 -33.04
CA LEU A 545 -16.50 38.10 -33.69
C LEU A 545 -16.62 37.34 -35.03
N LEU A 546 -17.45 36.30 -35.10
CA LEU A 546 -17.71 35.58 -36.34
C LEU A 546 -18.44 36.43 -37.39
N LEU A 547 -19.38 37.29 -36.97
CA LEU A 547 -20.08 38.20 -37.88
C LEU A 547 -19.13 39.30 -38.41
N ILE A 548 -18.20 39.79 -37.58
CA ILE A 548 -17.15 40.73 -38.00
C ILE A 548 -16.24 40.08 -39.04
N ASP A 549 -15.78 38.85 -38.81
CA ASP A 549 -14.95 38.09 -39.75
C ASP A 549 -15.66 37.88 -41.10
N LYS A 550 -16.99 37.75 -41.09
CA LYS A 550 -17.82 37.65 -42.30
C LYS A 550 -18.21 39.00 -42.92
N MET A 551 -17.75 40.12 -42.36
CA MET A 551 -18.11 41.49 -42.75
C MET A 551 -19.61 41.81 -42.66
N ASP A 552 -20.36 41.07 -41.82
CA ASP A 552 -21.79 41.28 -41.56
C ASP A 552 -21.96 42.22 -40.35
N HIS A 553 -21.48 43.45 -40.52
CA HIS A 553 -21.34 44.41 -39.43
C HIS A 553 -22.68 44.85 -38.83
N GLU A 554 -23.77 44.87 -39.61
CA GLU A 554 -25.10 45.24 -39.09
C GLU A 554 -25.62 44.20 -38.09
N ARG A 555 -25.47 42.91 -38.40
CA ARG A 555 -25.84 41.85 -37.45
C ARG A 555 -24.88 41.78 -36.27
N ALA A 556 -23.59 42.08 -36.48
CA ALA A 556 -22.61 42.16 -35.40
C ALA A 556 -22.98 43.25 -34.38
N LYS A 557 -23.37 44.45 -34.83
CA LYS A 557 -23.83 45.54 -33.96
C LYS A 557 -25.05 45.13 -33.14
N ALA A 558 -26.06 44.55 -33.78
CA ALA A 558 -27.29 44.13 -33.11
C ALA A 558 -27.04 43.05 -32.05
N ALA A 559 -26.21 42.04 -32.37
CA ALA A 559 -25.85 40.98 -31.41
C ALA A 559 -25.04 41.54 -30.22
N LEU A 560 -24.15 42.50 -30.48
CA LEU A 560 -23.34 43.15 -29.44
C LEU A 560 -24.20 43.94 -28.45
N LEU A 561 -25.11 44.78 -28.97
CA LEU A 561 -26.02 45.55 -28.11
C LEU A 561 -26.93 44.65 -27.27
N ASN A 562 -27.43 43.56 -27.86
CA ASN A 562 -28.21 42.57 -27.14
C ASN A 562 -27.39 41.86 -26.04
N GLY A 563 -26.13 41.54 -26.31
CA GLY A 563 -25.20 40.98 -25.33
C GLY A 563 -24.95 41.93 -24.15
N ILE A 564 -24.78 43.24 -24.41
CA ILE A 564 -24.62 44.26 -23.36
C ILE A 564 -25.87 44.36 -22.49
N GLU A 565 -27.06 44.34 -23.10
CA GLU A 565 -28.33 44.41 -22.39
C GLU A 565 -28.56 43.16 -21.51
N LYS A 566 -28.27 41.97 -22.04
CA LYS A 566 -28.48 40.69 -21.34
C LYS A 566 -27.42 40.40 -20.28
N PHE A 567 -26.18 40.83 -20.49
CA PHE A 567 -25.03 40.60 -19.59
C PHE A 567 -24.30 41.90 -19.26
N PRO A 568 -24.92 42.76 -18.42
CA PRO A 568 -24.32 44.04 -18.06
C PRO A 568 -22.94 43.87 -17.38
N GLU A 569 -22.71 42.84 -16.57
CA GLU A 569 -21.42 42.67 -15.90
C GLU A 569 -20.24 42.47 -16.87
N ASN A 570 -20.51 42.04 -18.12
CA ASN A 570 -19.51 41.82 -19.16
C ASN A 570 -19.41 42.97 -20.18
N ALA A 571 -20.09 44.10 -19.99
CA ALA A 571 -20.15 45.14 -21.01
C ALA A 571 -18.78 45.69 -21.42
N SER A 572 -17.79 45.75 -20.51
CA SER A 572 -16.43 46.20 -20.86
C SER A 572 -15.82 45.36 -21.99
N ALA A 573 -15.98 44.04 -21.95
CA ALA A 573 -15.49 43.14 -23.01
C ALA A 573 -16.25 43.35 -24.33
N TYR A 574 -17.57 43.60 -24.27
CA TYR A 574 -18.35 43.93 -25.47
C TYR A 574 -17.99 45.29 -26.07
N LEU A 575 -17.69 46.29 -25.24
CA LEU A 575 -17.27 47.63 -25.70
C LEU A 575 -15.95 47.54 -26.48
N GLU A 576 -14.99 46.74 -26.01
CA GLU A 576 -13.73 46.47 -26.73
C GLU A 576 -13.98 45.85 -28.11
N ILE A 577 -14.83 44.82 -28.19
CA ILE A 577 -15.22 44.21 -29.48
C ILE A 577 -15.96 45.24 -30.37
N GLY A 578 -16.78 46.09 -29.77
CA GLY A 578 -17.51 47.16 -30.45
C GLY A 578 -16.59 48.20 -31.08
N GLN A 579 -15.47 48.53 -30.42
CA GLN A 579 -14.44 49.40 -31.00
C GLN A 579 -13.85 48.80 -32.29
N THR A 580 -13.67 47.48 -32.37
CA THR A 580 -13.23 46.81 -33.61
C THR A 580 -14.22 46.99 -34.77
N ILE A 581 -15.53 47.00 -34.48
CA ILE A 581 -16.57 47.28 -35.49
C ILE A 581 -16.49 48.75 -35.95
N VAL A 582 -16.31 49.68 -35.02
CA VAL A 582 -16.19 51.11 -35.30
C VAL A 582 -14.95 51.41 -36.14
N GLU A 583 -13.82 50.75 -35.85
CA GLU A 583 -12.58 50.90 -36.60
C GLU A 583 -12.70 50.35 -38.03
N SER A 584 -13.36 49.21 -38.20
CA SER A 584 -13.54 48.59 -39.53
C SER A 584 -14.57 49.29 -40.41
N THR A 585 -15.62 49.89 -39.82
CA THR A 585 -16.74 50.50 -40.57
C THR A 585 -16.71 52.02 -40.62
N GLY A 586 -16.05 52.69 -39.68
CA GLY A 586 -16.08 54.14 -39.53
C GLY A 586 -17.44 54.70 -39.06
N ASP A 587 -18.34 53.86 -38.56
CA ASP A 587 -19.69 54.26 -38.14
C ASP A 587 -19.65 55.16 -36.90
N ARG A 588 -19.94 56.45 -37.11
CA ARG A 588 -19.98 57.46 -36.05
C ARG A 588 -21.21 57.31 -35.15
N SER A 589 -22.34 56.88 -35.71
CA SER A 589 -23.59 56.72 -34.94
C SER A 589 -23.45 55.59 -33.93
N PHE A 590 -22.87 54.46 -34.35
CA PHE A 590 -22.62 53.33 -33.46
C PHE A 590 -21.55 53.64 -32.41
N ARG A 591 -20.54 54.44 -32.76
CA ARG A 591 -19.54 54.93 -31.80
C ARG A 591 -20.19 55.78 -30.70
N ASP A 592 -21.06 56.72 -31.07
CA ASP A 592 -21.76 57.58 -30.11
C ASP A 592 -22.68 56.76 -29.19
N GLU A 593 -23.30 55.69 -29.72
CA GLU A 593 -24.10 54.73 -28.95
C GLU A 593 -23.26 53.94 -27.93
N LEU A 594 -22.09 53.42 -28.32
CA LEU A 594 -21.15 52.74 -27.40
C LEU A 594 -20.65 53.69 -26.30
N ILE A 595 -20.31 54.93 -26.64
CA ILE A 595 -19.88 55.97 -25.67
C ILE A 595 -21.01 56.27 -24.67
N SER A 596 -22.26 56.33 -25.13
CA SER A 596 -23.41 56.54 -24.24
C SER A 596 -23.59 55.38 -23.25
N LEU A 597 -23.39 54.14 -23.70
CA LEU A 597 -23.48 52.94 -22.85
C LEU A 597 -22.33 52.87 -21.83
N GLU A 598 -21.13 53.34 -22.21
CA GLU A 598 -19.97 53.46 -21.33
C GLU A 598 -20.16 54.58 -20.28
N SER A 599 -20.69 55.74 -20.71
CA SER A 599 -20.91 56.91 -19.86
C SER A 599 -22.01 56.71 -18.82
N GLY A 600 -23.05 55.94 -19.15
CA GLY A 600 -24.16 55.62 -18.23
C GLY A 600 -23.77 54.75 -17.04
N ARG A 601 -22.55 54.19 -17.02
CA ARG A 601 -22.05 53.28 -15.97
C ARG A 601 -21.13 53.93 -14.94
N GLY A 602 -20.68 55.16 -15.17
CA GLY A 602 -19.79 55.89 -14.26
C GLY A 602 -20.46 56.47 -13.01
N THR A 603 -21.74 56.19 -12.77
CA THR A 603 -22.56 56.83 -11.71
C THR A 603 -23.43 55.87 -10.87
N GLU A 604 -23.13 54.57 -10.84
CA GLU A 604 -23.72 53.63 -9.87
C GLU A 604 -22.68 53.04 -8.92
#